data_AF-A0A3R7PE32-F1
#
_entry.id   AF-A0A3R7PE32-F1
#
_cell.length_a   1.000
_cell.length_b   1.000
_cell.length_c   1.000
_cell.angle_alpha   90.00
_cell.angle_beta   90.00
_cell.angle_gamma   90.00
#
_symmetry.space_group_name_H-M   'P 1'
#
loop_
_entity.id
_entity.type
_entity.pdbx_description
1 polymer ?
#
loop_
_entity_poly.entity_id
_entity_poly.type
_entity_poly.pdbx_seq_one_letter_code
_entity_poly.pdbx_strand_id
1 'polypeptide(L)'
;MEGAQSSPSRREASLAAPRASTASRAPAGRAELLSQVLAFFPAGLSRDAGAAAADAEALLRRYEGLEEELLSALREKYGQPPHESIERARELLHTSPTIAAQEPTAPPAESLRADVDAPAEARSPPILARMRREREAEDATWRRVHAAAKELLVSLEEAQRRVAEQEVELARLTAEHSRRLREGAAEEREQEALRSTMAAAATRLQLTLLRLRGAVEADVDGAAALGDVEYKRHMLSAQRREEEDLIEVYRRVLRQHVRSYPLSPLCEEIGRVDAQLRQLLPESPV
;
A
#
# COMPACT_ATOMS: atom_id res chain seq x y z
N MET A 1 3.47 35.20 37.49
CA MET A 1 3.00 35.17 36.10
C MET A 1 3.23 33.74 35.62
N GLU A 2 2.26 32.85 35.79
CA GLU A 2 1.16 32.57 34.83
C GLU A 2 1.75 32.02 33.51
N GLY A 3 1.40 30.86 32.96
CA GLY A 3 0.46 29.78 33.29
C GLY A 3 1.03 28.45 32.74
N ALA A 4 0.74 27.28 33.31
CA ALA A 4 -0.50 26.50 33.19
C ALA A 4 -0.80 26.06 31.74
N GLN A 5 -0.65 24.76 31.43
CA GLN A 5 -1.75 23.80 31.15
C GLN A 5 -1.30 22.57 30.32
N SER A 6 -2.04 21.46 30.51
CA SER A 6 -2.10 20.19 29.76
C SER A 6 -1.08 19.10 30.11
N SER A 7 -1.44 17.86 30.48
CA SER A 7 -2.74 17.19 30.66
C SER A 7 -2.57 16.00 31.63
N PRO A 8 -3.62 15.57 32.36
CA PRO A 8 -3.54 14.45 33.29
C PRO A 8 -3.70 13.09 32.60
N SER A 9 -2.85 12.14 32.99
CA SER A 9 -3.03 10.70 32.86
C SER A 9 -4.41 10.26 33.35
N ARG A 10 -5.30 9.80 32.47
CA ARG A 10 -6.51 9.05 32.86
C ARG A 10 -7.21 8.36 31.68
N ARG A 11 -6.73 7.20 31.24
CA ARG A 11 -7.56 6.22 30.49
C ARG A 11 -7.20 4.78 30.85
N GLU A 12 -7.06 4.52 32.14
CA GLU A 12 -7.44 3.23 32.72
C GLU A 12 -8.83 3.43 33.33
N ALA A 13 -9.86 2.90 32.66
CA ALA A 13 -11.20 2.59 33.20
C ALA A 13 -12.22 2.62 32.05
N SER A 14 -12.33 1.50 31.32
CA SER A 14 -13.58 1.12 30.65
C SER A 14 -13.79 -0.40 30.78
N LEU A 15 -13.67 -0.89 32.01
CA LEU A 15 -14.38 -2.10 32.47
C LEU A 15 -15.61 -1.59 33.23
N ALA A 16 -16.69 -1.37 32.50
CA ALA A 16 -18.00 -1.13 33.09
C ALA A 16 -19.07 -1.54 32.07
N ALA A 17 -19.55 -2.78 32.18
CA ALA A 17 -20.96 -3.05 31.95
C ALA A 17 -21.75 -2.22 32.98
N PRO A 18 -22.94 -1.65 32.69
CA PRO A 18 -24.13 -2.50 32.50
C PRO A 18 -25.29 -1.93 31.63
N ARG A 19 -26.29 -2.81 31.41
CA ARG A 19 -27.73 -2.59 31.12
C ARG A 19 -28.24 -2.64 29.66
N ALA A 20 -28.75 -3.83 29.33
CA ALA A 20 -30.11 -4.15 28.88
C ALA A 20 -30.82 -3.25 27.83
N SER A 21 -31.09 -3.92 26.70
CA SER A 21 -32.35 -3.98 25.96
C SER A 21 -32.70 -2.82 25.02
N THR A 22 -32.61 -3.08 23.71
CA THR A 22 -33.80 -3.04 22.83
C THR A 22 -33.66 -4.01 21.65
N ALA A 23 -34.79 -4.69 21.39
CA ALA A 23 -35.25 -5.18 20.10
C ALA A 23 -34.42 -6.23 19.35
N SER A 24 -34.93 -7.46 19.44
CA SER A 24 -34.77 -8.52 18.43
C SER A 24 -34.91 -7.93 17.02
N ARG A 25 -33.77 -7.76 16.33
CA ARG A 25 -33.69 -7.37 14.93
C ARG A 25 -33.90 -8.61 14.08
N ALA A 26 -34.81 -8.51 13.10
CA ALA A 26 -35.23 -9.59 12.22
C ALA A 26 -34.03 -10.36 11.59
N PRO A 27 -34.19 -11.65 11.25
CA PRO A 27 -33.11 -12.51 10.74
C PRO A 27 -32.39 -11.94 9.50
N ALA A 28 -33.07 -11.09 8.71
CA ALA A 28 -32.49 -10.41 7.56
C ALA A 28 -31.38 -9.40 7.94
N GLY A 29 -31.52 -8.67 9.06
CA GLY A 29 -30.51 -7.70 9.50
C GLY A 29 -29.25 -8.38 10.05
N ARG A 30 -29.40 -9.55 10.67
CA ARG A 30 -28.27 -10.33 11.19
C ARG A 30 -27.41 -10.92 10.07
N ALA A 31 -28.03 -11.38 8.99
CA ALA A 31 -27.32 -11.88 7.81
C ALA A 31 -26.50 -10.77 7.11
N GLU A 32 -27.02 -9.54 7.09
CA GLU A 32 -26.33 -8.38 6.54
C GLU A 32 -25.13 -7.96 7.40
N LEU A 33 -25.26 -8.01 8.73
CA LEU A 33 -24.16 -7.77 9.67
C LEU A 33 -23.07 -8.84 9.56
N LEU A 34 -23.44 -10.11 9.43
CA LEU A 34 -22.51 -11.21 9.15
C LEU A 34 -21.76 -10.99 7.84
N SER A 35 -22.46 -10.56 6.78
CA SER A 35 -21.85 -10.26 5.48
C SER A 35 -20.83 -9.13 5.59
N GLN A 36 -21.15 -8.07 6.35
CA GLN A 36 -20.23 -6.96 6.58
C GLN A 36 -19.01 -7.36 7.40
N VAL A 37 -19.20 -8.12 8.49
CA VAL A 37 -18.09 -8.61 9.33
C VAL A 37 -17.20 -9.58 8.55
N LEU A 38 -17.78 -10.48 7.76
CA LEU A 38 -17.04 -11.38 6.86
C LEU A 38 -16.24 -10.63 5.80
N ALA A 39 -16.73 -9.49 5.33
CA ALA A 39 -16.02 -8.66 4.35
C ALA A 39 -14.73 -8.01 4.91
N PHE A 40 -14.58 -7.92 6.23
CA PHE A 40 -13.35 -7.44 6.91
C PHE A 40 -12.34 -8.53 7.20
N PHE A 41 -12.73 -9.81 7.13
CA PHE A 41 -11.74 -10.87 7.21
C PHE A 41 -10.85 -10.76 5.97
N PRO A 42 -9.54 -10.52 6.15
CA PRO A 42 -8.65 -10.13 5.06
C PRO A 42 -8.74 -11.16 3.94
N ALA A 43 -8.84 -10.64 2.71
CA ALA A 43 -8.94 -11.35 1.43
C ALA A 43 -7.99 -12.56 1.34
N GLY A 44 -8.46 -13.63 1.95
CA GLY A 44 -7.73 -14.83 2.32
C GLY A 44 -8.79 -15.75 2.89
N LEU A 45 -9.79 -16.04 2.05
CA LEU A 45 -10.69 -17.17 2.19
C LEU A 45 -9.82 -18.36 2.59
N SER A 46 -9.76 -18.65 3.89
CA SER A 46 -9.27 -19.92 4.36
C SER A 46 -10.12 -20.96 3.66
N ARG A 47 -9.50 -22.09 3.37
CA ARG A 47 -9.97 -23.17 2.51
C ARG A 47 -11.38 -23.71 2.84
N ASP A 48 -11.98 -23.26 3.96
CA ASP A 48 -13.30 -23.64 4.46
C ASP A 48 -14.14 -22.39 4.81
N ALA A 49 -14.98 -21.94 3.86
CA ALA A 49 -15.92 -20.82 4.06
C ALA A 49 -16.87 -21.02 5.26
N GLY A 50 -17.14 -22.27 5.64
CA GLY A 50 -17.96 -22.60 6.82
C GLY A 50 -17.28 -22.27 8.16
N ALA A 51 -15.95 -22.39 8.25
CA ALA A 51 -15.22 -22.06 9.47
C ALA A 51 -15.18 -20.53 9.70
N ALA A 52 -14.96 -19.77 8.62
CA ALA A 52 -15.01 -18.30 8.67
C ALA A 52 -16.40 -17.77 9.04
N ALA A 53 -17.47 -18.39 8.54
CA ALA A 53 -18.84 -18.06 8.93
C ALA A 53 -19.10 -18.36 10.41
N ALA A 54 -18.60 -19.50 10.93
CA ALA A 54 -18.72 -19.85 12.35
C ALA A 54 -17.93 -18.88 13.26
N ASP A 55 -16.75 -18.43 12.84
CA ASP A 55 -15.94 -17.45 13.56
C ASP A 55 -16.58 -16.06 13.57
N ALA A 56 -17.16 -15.63 12.43
CA ALA A 56 -17.92 -14.39 12.35
C ALA A 56 -19.19 -14.44 13.21
N GLU A 57 -19.90 -15.58 13.23
CA GLU A 57 -21.04 -15.79 14.13
C GLU A 57 -20.61 -15.77 15.61
N ALA A 58 -19.47 -16.37 15.94
CA ALA A 58 -18.93 -16.36 17.30
C ALA A 58 -18.54 -14.94 17.74
N LEU A 59 -17.98 -14.12 16.84
CA LEU A 59 -17.70 -12.70 17.11
C LEU A 59 -18.99 -11.91 17.31
N LEU A 60 -20.00 -12.06 16.44
CA LEU A 60 -21.27 -11.36 16.62
C LEU A 60 -21.99 -11.78 17.92
N ARG A 61 -21.91 -13.05 18.32
CA ARG A 61 -22.46 -13.49 19.62
C ARG A 61 -21.70 -12.88 20.81
N ARG A 62 -20.38 -12.68 20.70
CA ARG A 62 -19.58 -12.03 21.76
C ARG A 62 -19.88 -10.54 21.89
N TYR A 63 -20.28 -9.91 20.79
CA TYR A 63 -20.61 -8.49 20.72
C TYR A 63 -22.12 -8.25 20.51
N GLU A 64 -22.95 -9.20 20.93
CA GLU A 64 -24.41 -9.11 20.80
C GLU A 64 -24.93 -7.90 21.60
N GLY A 65 -25.49 -6.91 20.91
CA GLY A 65 -25.89 -5.63 21.48
C GLY A 65 -24.87 -4.48 21.36
N LEU A 66 -23.67 -4.74 20.84
CA LEU A 66 -22.61 -3.76 20.52
C LEU A 66 -22.13 -3.87 19.07
N GLU A 67 -22.99 -4.38 18.18
CA GLU A 67 -22.64 -4.72 16.80
C GLU A 67 -22.19 -3.50 15.98
N GLU A 68 -22.81 -2.34 16.20
CA GLU A 68 -22.46 -1.07 15.54
C GLU A 68 -21.11 -0.51 16.01
N GLU A 69 -20.75 -0.72 17.29
CA GLU A 69 -19.44 -0.35 17.83
C GLU A 69 -18.34 -1.28 17.29
N LEU A 70 -18.65 -2.57 17.14
CA LEU A 70 -17.76 -3.54 16.51
C LEU A 70 -17.48 -3.16 15.05
N LEU A 71 -18.53 -2.84 14.28
CA LEU A 71 -18.37 -2.39 12.89
C LEU A 71 -17.60 -1.07 12.79
N SER A 72 -17.84 -0.15 13.71
CA SER A 72 -17.10 1.13 13.76
C SER A 72 -15.61 0.91 14.05
N ALA A 73 -15.30 0.04 15.03
CA ALA A 73 -13.92 -0.33 15.34
C ALA A 73 -13.23 -1.08 14.18
N LEU A 74 -13.96 -1.97 13.49
CA LEU A 74 -13.45 -2.67 12.31
C LEU A 74 -13.18 -1.70 11.15
N ARG A 75 -14.05 -0.71 10.91
CA ARG A 75 -13.85 0.36 9.92
C ARG A 75 -12.68 1.26 10.26
N GLU A 76 -12.50 1.59 11.53
CA GLU A 76 -11.36 2.40 12.00
C GLU A 76 -10.02 1.65 11.82
N LYS A 77 -10.02 0.32 12.01
CA LYS A 77 -8.83 -0.51 11.91
C LYS A 77 -8.46 -0.91 10.47
N TYR A 78 -9.45 -1.19 9.63
CA TYR A 78 -9.24 -1.80 8.30
C TYR A 78 -9.81 -0.97 7.13
N GLY A 79 -10.37 0.21 7.40
CA GLY A 79 -11.01 1.06 6.37
C GLY A 79 -12.42 0.58 6.01
N GLN A 80 -13.11 1.26 5.08
CA GLN A 80 -14.42 0.81 4.62
C GLN A 80 -14.24 -0.36 3.64
N PRO A 81 -14.90 -1.51 3.84
CA PRO A 81 -14.71 -2.68 2.98
C PRO A 81 -15.29 -2.36 1.59
N PRO A 82 -14.61 -2.76 0.50
CA PRO A 82 -15.12 -2.52 -0.86
C PRO A 82 -16.47 -3.22 -1.03
N HIS A 83 -17.41 -2.57 -1.73
CA HIS A 83 -18.75 -3.10 -1.94
C HIS A 83 -18.73 -4.51 -2.56
N GLU A 84 -17.71 -4.81 -3.36
CA GLU A 84 -17.47 -6.13 -3.96
C GLU A 84 -17.19 -7.24 -2.93
N SER A 85 -16.53 -6.94 -1.80
CA SER A 85 -16.27 -7.96 -0.77
C SER A 85 -17.52 -8.25 0.07
N ILE A 86 -18.38 -7.25 0.26
CA ILE A 86 -19.68 -7.40 0.93
C ILE A 86 -20.61 -8.28 0.10
N GLU A 87 -20.70 -8.05 -1.21
CA GLU A 87 -21.53 -8.87 -2.11
C GLU A 87 -21.04 -10.31 -2.19
N ARG A 88 -19.71 -10.55 -2.29
CA ARG A 88 -19.16 -11.91 -2.23
C ARG A 88 -19.46 -12.63 -0.91
N ALA A 89 -19.36 -11.94 0.23
CA ALA A 89 -19.71 -12.51 1.53
C ALA A 89 -21.21 -12.86 1.62
N ARG A 90 -22.06 -12.00 1.05
CA ARG A 90 -23.50 -12.21 0.98
C ARG A 90 -23.88 -13.39 0.08
N GLU A 91 -23.23 -13.52 -1.08
CA GLU A 91 -23.39 -14.64 -1.99
C GLU A 91 -23.00 -15.97 -1.33
N LEU A 92 -21.90 -16.01 -0.55
CA LEU A 92 -21.47 -17.19 0.19
C LEU A 92 -22.48 -17.63 1.27
N LEU A 93 -23.14 -16.66 1.93
CA LEU A 93 -24.19 -16.93 2.90
C LEU A 93 -25.51 -17.38 2.26
N HIS A 94 -25.84 -16.91 1.06
CA HIS A 94 -27.07 -17.29 0.35
C HIS A 94 -26.94 -18.55 -0.50
N THR A 95 -25.74 -18.90 -0.95
CA THR A 95 -25.44 -20.14 -1.72
C THR A 95 -25.28 -21.38 -0.84
N SER A 96 -25.45 -21.24 0.48
CA SER A 96 -25.67 -22.36 1.40
C SER A 96 -27.15 -22.62 1.71
N PRO A 97 -28.01 -23.06 0.75
CA PRO A 97 -29.23 -23.77 1.08
C PRO A 97 -29.11 -25.20 0.54
N THR A 98 -28.48 -26.10 1.28
CA THR A 98 -28.77 -27.56 1.32
C THR A 98 -27.88 -28.19 2.39
N ILE A 99 -28.17 -27.92 3.66
CA ILE A 99 -27.98 -28.90 4.73
C ILE A 99 -29.25 -28.82 5.60
N ALA A 100 -30.35 -29.29 5.05
CA ALA A 100 -31.44 -29.83 5.85
C ALA A 100 -31.34 -31.35 5.76
N ALA A 101 -31.42 -32.00 6.93
CA ALA A 101 -31.46 -33.45 7.14
C ALA A 101 -30.14 -34.23 6.93
N GLN A 102 -29.24 -34.11 7.90
CA GLN A 102 -28.68 -35.33 8.49
C GLN A 102 -29.33 -35.54 9.85
N GLU A 103 -30.57 -36.03 9.81
CA GLU A 103 -31.02 -37.00 10.79
C GLU A 103 -30.08 -38.21 10.70
N PRO A 104 -29.62 -38.78 11.82
CA PRO A 104 -28.78 -39.97 11.81
C PRO A 104 -29.56 -41.10 11.14
N THR A 105 -29.17 -41.41 9.90
CA THR A 105 -29.67 -42.52 9.12
C THR A 105 -29.40 -43.80 9.89
N ALA A 106 -30.49 -44.43 10.35
CA ALA A 106 -30.50 -45.83 10.76
C ALA A 106 -29.90 -46.70 9.63
N PRO A 107 -29.01 -47.65 9.93
CA PRO A 107 -28.56 -48.60 8.93
C PRO A 107 -29.70 -49.57 8.55
N PRO A 108 -29.76 -50.02 7.29
CA PRO A 108 -30.79 -50.94 6.83
C PRO A 108 -30.63 -52.32 7.49
N ALA A 109 -31.76 -52.88 7.90
CA ALA A 109 -31.87 -54.29 8.26
C ALA A 109 -32.03 -55.16 7.01
N GLU A 110 -31.55 -56.41 7.14
CA GLU A 110 -31.85 -57.63 6.36
C GLU A 110 -31.00 -57.85 5.10
N SER A 111 -30.10 -58.84 5.07
CA SER A 111 -30.37 -60.28 5.24
C SER A 111 -29.16 -61.00 5.90
N LEU A 112 -29.27 -61.64 7.07
CA LEU A 112 -29.78 -62.98 7.38
C LEU A 112 -28.99 -64.18 6.79
N ARG A 113 -28.39 -64.94 7.73
CA ARG A 113 -28.05 -66.40 7.76
C ARG A 113 -26.61 -66.78 7.36
N ALA A 114 -25.86 -67.61 8.09
CA ALA A 114 -26.11 -68.40 9.30
C ALA A 114 -24.77 -68.92 9.90
N ASP A 115 -24.84 -69.26 11.19
CA ASP A 115 -24.02 -70.20 11.97
C ASP A 115 -22.53 -69.94 12.19
N VAL A 116 -22.15 -69.79 13.47
CA VAL A 116 -21.47 -70.83 14.28
C VAL A 116 -20.93 -70.15 15.56
N ASP A 117 -21.26 -70.77 16.69
CA ASP A 117 -21.01 -70.40 18.09
C ASP A 117 -19.60 -69.88 18.46
N ALA A 118 -19.55 -68.82 19.29
CA ALA A 118 -18.47 -68.58 20.25
C ALA A 118 -18.95 -67.72 21.44
N PRO A 119 -18.60 -68.07 22.69
CA PRO A 119 -19.27 -67.53 23.89
C PRO A 119 -18.87 -66.09 24.21
N ALA A 120 -19.82 -65.40 24.81
CA ALA A 120 -19.92 -63.95 24.96
C ALA A 120 -19.48 -63.43 26.34
N GLU A 121 -18.37 -63.91 26.90
CA GLU A 121 -17.83 -63.37 28.15
C GLU A 121 -16.36 -62.92 27.97
N ALA A 122 -16.08 -61.63 28.25
CA ALA A 122 -14.77 -60.93 28.30
C ALA A 122 -14.49 -59.84 27.23
N ARG A 123 -15.49 -59.13 26.69
CA ARG A 123 -15.29 -58.18 25.56
C ARG A 123 -15.24 -56.68 25.88
N SER A 124 -15.07 -56.28 27.14
CA SER A 124 -14.81 -54.87 27.50
C SER A 124 -13.53 -54.76 28.33
N PRO A 125 -12.50 -54.03 27.87
CA PRO A 125 -11.31 -53.80 28.69
C PRO A 125 -11.73 -53.10 30.00
N PRO A 126 -11.11 -53.43 31.15
CA PRO A 126 -11.45 -52.80 32.42
C PRO A 126 -11.32 -51.27 32.30
N ILE A 127 -12.21 -50.53 32.93
CA ILE A 127 -12.31 -49.05 32.83
C ILE A 127 -10.94 -48.37 32.99
N LEU A 128 -10.10 -48.88 33.88
CA LEU A 128 -8.73 -48.39 34.11
C LEU A 128 -7.82 -48.52 32.88
N ALA A 129 -7.93 -49.61 32.11
CA ALA A 129 -7.15 -49.79 30.89
C ALA A 129 -7.58 -48.81 29.79
N ARG A 130 -8.88 -48.46 29.73
CA ARG A 130 -9.37 -47.41 28.83
C ARG A 130 -8.85 -46.04 29.23
N MET A 131 -8.94 -45.66 30.50
CA MET A 131 -8.42 -44.38 31.00
C MET A 131 -6.91 -44.23 30.76
N ARG A 132 -6.14 -45.31 30.92
CA ARG A 132 -4.69 -45.28 30.62
C ARG A 132 -4.42 -45.01 29.14
N ARG A 133 -5.14 -45.69 28.24
CA ARG A 133 -5.02 -45.47 26.79
C ARG A 133 -5.43 -44.05 26.39
N GLU A 134 -6.48 -43.50 27.01
CA GLU A 134 -6.91 -42.13 26.78
C GLU A 134 -5.83 -41.13 27.20
N ARG A 135 -5.23 -41.28 28.40
CA ARG A 135 -4.10 -40.44 28.84
C ARG A 135 -2.87 -40.58 27.95
N GLU A 136 -2.53 -41.79 27.53
CA GLU A 136 -1.40 -42.02 26.61
C GLU A 136 -1.64 -41.36 25.25
N ALA A 137 -2.89 -41.38 24.75
CA ALA A 137 -3.28 -40.70 23.54
C ALA A 137 -3.21 -39.17 23.71
N GLU A 138 -3.72 -38.63 24.81
CA GLU A 138 -3.60 -37.21 25.16
C GLU A 138 -2.13 -36.78 25.25
N ASP A 139 -1.29 -37.52 25.98
CA ASP A 139 0.14 -37.25 26.08
C ASP A 139 0.83 -37.28 24.71
N ALA A 140 0.45 -38.23 23.84
CA ALA A 140 0.96 -38.29 22.48
C ALA A 140 0.54 -37.06 21.66
N THR A 141 -0.70 -36.59 21.80
CA THR A 141 -1.15 -35.35 21.14
C THR A 141 -0.40 -34.12 21.68
N TRP A 142 -0.22 -34.00 22.99
CA TRP A 142 0.52 -32.91 23.61
C TRP A 142 2.00 -32.89 23.20
N ARG A 143 2.64 -34.05 23.07
CA ARG A 143 4.02 -34.14 22.56
C ARG A 143 4.12 -33.65 21.12
N ARG A 144 3.14 -33.96 20.27
CA ARG A 144 3.09 -33.46 18.88
C ARG A 144 2.89 -31.95 18.84
N VAL A 145 1.95 -31.42 19.62
CA VAL A 145 1.70 -29.97 19.72
C VAL A 145 2.95 -29.24 20.22
N HIS A 146 3.60 -29.77 21.25
CA HIS A 146 4.83 -29.18 21.78
C HIS A 146 6.00 -29.26 20.79
N ALA A 147 6.14 -30.36 20.04
CA ALA A 147 7.13 -30.45 18.98
C ALA A 147 6.88 -29.42 17.87
N ALA A 148 5.64 -29.31 17.39
CA ALA A 148 5.25 -28.30 16.40
C ALA A 148 5.47 -26.86 16.91
N ALA A 149 5.16 -26.58 18.18
CA ALA A 149 5.42 -25.28 18.79
C ALA A 149 6.92 -24.95 18.84
N LYS A 150 7.78 -25.94 19.13
CA LYS A 150 9.24 -25.77 19.08
C LYS A 150 9.74 -25.48 17.68
N GLU A 151 9.24 -26.19 16.67
CA GLU A 151 9.59 -25.93 15.27
C GLU A 151 9.18 -24.52 14.84
N LEU A 152 7.98 -24.06 15.24
CA LEU A 152 7.52 -22.70 14.98
C LEU A 152 8.43 -21.65 15.64
N LEU A 153 8.86 -21.87 16.89
CA LEU A 153 9.79 -20.95 17.56
C LEU A 153 11.12 -20.85 16.81
N VAL A 154 11.71 -21.97 16.38
CA VAL A 154 12.94 -21.96 15.58
C VAL A 154 12.72 -21.20 14.26
N SER A 155 11.60 -21.43 13.58
CA SER A 155 11.28 -20.73 12.33
C SER A 155 11.12 -19.21 12.53
N LEU A 156 10.56 -18.79 13.67
CA LEU A 156 10.41 -17.37 14.01
C LEU A 156 11.77 -16.74 14.33
N GLU A 157 12.65 -17.44 15.05
CA GLU A 157 14.02 -16.97 15.29
C GLU A 157 14.81 -16.82 13.99
N GLU A 158 14.68 -17.77 13.06
CA GLU A 158 15.28 -17.66 11.73
C GLU A 158 14.72 -16.48 10.93
N ALA A 159 13.41 -16.28 10.96
CA ALA A 159 12.77 -15.14 10.30
C ALA A 159 13.24 -13.81 10.91
N GLN A 160 13.35 -13.72 12.24
CA GLN A 160 13.89 -12.54 12.93
C GLN A 160 15.35 -12.26 12.52
N ARG A 161 16.18 -13.29 12.37
CA ARG A 161 17.57 -13.11 11.89
C ARG A 161 17.61 -12.55 10.47
N ARG A 162 16.78 -13.07 9.56
CA ARG A 162 16.69 -12.55 8.18
C ARG A 162 16.24 -11.10 8.14
N VAL A 163 15.27 -10.72 8.97
CA VAL A 163 14.81 -9.32 9.08
C VAL A 163 15.95 -8.44 9.59
N ALA A 164 16.68 -8.86 10.62
CA ALA A 164 17.82 -8.10 11.14
C ALA A 164 18.93 -7.91 10.08
N GLU A 165 19.22 -8.94 9.28
CA GLU A 165 20.16 -8.84 8.15
C GLU A 165 19.68 -7.82 7.10
N GLN A 166 18.39 -7.88 6.74
CA GLN A 166 17.78 -6.92 5.80
C GLN A 166 17.81 -5.48 6.33
N GLU A 167 17.56 -5.26 7.62
CA GLU A 167 17.63 -3.94 8.24
C GLU A 167 19.05 -3.35 8.15
N VAL A 168 20.08 -4.17 8.35
CA VAL A 168 21.49 -3.76 8.19
C VAL A 168 21.80 -3.40 6.74
N GLU A 169 21.33 -4.18 5.77
CA GLU A 169 21.49 -3.89 4.35
C GLU A 169 20.80 -2.58 3.95
N LEU A 170 19.57 -2.36 4.41
CA LEU A 170 18.83 -1.12 4.18
C LEU A 170 19.54 0.09 4.80
N ALA A 171 20.07 -0.04 6.03
CA ALA A 171 20.86 1.00 6.67
C ALA A 171 22.12 1.33 5.86
N ARG A 172 22.82 0.31 5.34
CA ARG A 172 23.99 0.48 4.48
C ARG A 172 23.64 1.22 3.19
N LEU A 173 22.61 0.78 2.46
CA LEU A 173 22.19 1.42 1.20
C LEU A 173 21.74 2.87 1.42
N THR A 174 21.05 3.13 2.53
CA THR A 174 20.64 4.49 2.91
C THR A 174 21.85 5.39 3.19
N ALA A 175 22.87 4.87 3.87
CA ALA A 175 24.12 5.59 4.12
C ALA A 175 24.90 5.85 2.82
N GLU A 176 24.99 4.86 1.92
CA GLU A 176 25.61 5.02 0.61
C GLU A 176 24.87 6.05 -0.26
N HIS A 177 23.54 6.03 -0.27
CA HIS A 177 22.74 7.02 -0.98
C HIS A 177 22.93 8.43 -0.43
N SER A 178 22.89 8.58 0.90
CA SER A 178 23.15 9.85 1.58
C SER A 178 24.54 10.38 1.28
N ARG A 179 25.54 9.50 1.15
CA ARG A 179 26.89 9.86 0.74
C ARG A 179 26.93 10.41 -0.69
N ARG A 180 26.32 9.71 -1.65
CA ARG A 180 26.25 10.16 -3.05
C ARG A 180 25.56 11.52 -3.19
N LEU A 181 24.51 11.76 -2.41
CA LEU A 181 23.84 13.08 -2.38
C LEU A 181 24.77 14.18 -1.88
N ARG A 182 25.61 13.92 -0.87
CA ARG A 182 26.59 14.91 -0.38
C ARG A 182 27.72 15.15 -1.39
N GLU A 183 28.19 14.09 -2.05
CA GLU A 183 29.19 14.19 -3.12
C GLU A 183 28.65 15.03 -4.28
N GLY A 184 27.43 14.74 -4.76
CA GLY A 184 26.78 15.55 -5.81
C GLY A 184 26.56 17.00 -5.39
N ALA A 185 26.11 17.26 -4.15
CA ALA A 185 25.95 18.62 -3.64
C ALA A 185 27.29 19.37 -3.50
N ALA A 186 28.39 18.67 -3.25
CA ALA A 186 29.73 19.28 -3.22
C ALA A 186 30.19 19.65 -4.63
N GLU A 187 30.01 18.75 -5.61
CA GLU A 187 30.29 19.00 -7.02
C GLU A 187 29.49 20.18 -7.56
N GLU A 188 28.20 20.29 -7.23
CA GLU A 188 27.36 21.43 -7.61
C GLU A 188 27.90 22.75 -7.08
N ARG A 189 28.35 22.79 -5.81
CA ARG A 189 28.98 23.98 -5.22
C ARG A 189 30.29 24.34 -5.91
N GLU A 190 31.10 23.36 -6.28
CA GLU A 190 32.34 23.58 -7.04
C GLU A 190 32.02 24.15 -8.44
N GLN A 191 31.01 23.60 -9.11
CA GLN A 191 30.54 24.12 -10.40
C GLN A 191 30.00 25.55 -10.28
N GLU A 192 29.23 25.84 -9.23
CA GLU A 192 28.72 27.19 -8.97
C GLU A 192 29.86 28.18 -8.70
N ALA A 193 30.87 27.78 -7.92
CA ALA A 193 32.08 28.56 -7.71
C ALA A 193 32.81 28.83 -9.03
N LEU A 194 33.02 27.81 -9.87
CA LEU A 194 33.61 27.96 -11.20
C LEU A 194 32.78 28.91 -12.08
N ARG A 195 31.45 28.75 -12.14
CA ARG A 195 30.56 29.66 -12.88
C ARG A 195 30.67 31.09 -12.39
N SER A 196 30.73 31.31 -11.07
CA SER A 196 30.90 32.65 -10.49
C SER A 196 32.25 33.27 -10.88
N THR A 197 33.32 32.47 -10.90
CA THR A 197 34.67 32.95 -11.30
C THR A 197 34.71 33.31 -12.79
N MET A 198 34.07 32.50 -13.64
CA MET A 198 33.92 32.78 -15.07
C MET A 198 33.09 34.04 -15.31
N ALA A 199 31.97 34.21 -14.60
CA ALA A 199 31.16 35.42 -14.68
C ALA A 199 31.97 36.67 -14.26
N ALA A 200 32.75 36.59 -13.18
CA ALA A 200 33.63 37.67 -12.74
C ALA A 200 34.79 37.95 -13.73
N ALA A 201 35.27 36.94 -14.45
CA ALA A 201 36.25 37.14 -15.53
C ALA A 201 35.61 37.83 -16.74
N ALA A 202 34.41 37.39 -17.14
CA ALA A 202 33.67 37.97 -18.25
C ALA A 202 33.33 39.45 -18.01
N THR A 203 32.86 39.80 -16.81
CA THR A 203 32.57 41.21 -16.45
C THR A 203 33.85 42.07 -16.45
N ARG A 204 34.98 41.54 -15.95
CA ARG A 204 36.28 42.23 -16.05
C ARG A 204 36.69 42.47 -17.50
N LEU A 205 36.55 41.46 -18.36
CA LEU A 205 36.86 41.59 -19.79
C LEU A 205 35.94 42.61 -20.47
N GLN A 206 34.63 42.56 -20.20
CA GLN A 206 33.68 43.56 -20.71
C GLN A 206 34.06 44.98 -20.28
N LEU A 207 34.43 45.20 -19.01
CA LEU A 207 34.90 46.50 -18.54
C LEU A 207 36.20 46.94 -19.22
N THR A 208 37.14 46.03 -19.47
CA THR A 208 38.35 46.36 -20.23
C THR A 208 38.05 46.73 -21.67
N LEU A 209 37.15 45.99 -22.34
CA LEU A 209 36.72 46.30 -23.70
C LEU A 209 35.96 47.63 -23.77
N LEU A 210 35.08 47.94 -22.80
CA LEU A 210 34.40 49.23 -22.72
C LEU A 210 35.38 50.39 -22.53
N ARG A 211 36.43 50.21 -21.71
CA ARG A 211 37.49 51.22 -21.54
C ARG A 211 38.30 51.43 -22.82
N LEU A 212 38.64 50.35 -23.52
CA LEU A 212 39.34 50.42 -24.81
C LEU A 212 38.45 51.06 -25.90
N ARG A 213 37.16 50.69 -25.93
CA ARG A 213 36.18 51.27 -26.85
C ARG A 213 35.95 52.75 -26.59
N GLY A 214 35.80 53.17 -25.33
CA GLY A 214 35.70 54.59 -24.98
C GLY A 214 36.95 55.40 -25.32
N ALA A 215 38.13 54.77 -25.36
CA ALA A 215 39.36 55.40 -25.85
C ALA A 215 39.41 55.53 -27.38
N VAL A 216 38.67 54.68 -28.12
CA VAL A 216 38.60 54.66 -29.59
C VAL A 216 37.42 55.50 -30.12
N GLU A 217 36.30 55.55 -29.40
CA GLU A 217 35.09 56.30 -29.77
C GLU A 217 35.22 57.82 -29.57
N ALA A 218 36.29 58.31 -28.94
CA ALA A 218 36.61 59.74 -28.92
C ALA A 218 36.88 60.33 -30.33
N ASP A 219 36.88 59.52 -31.39
CA ASP A 219 37.15 59.94 -32.77
C ASP A 219 36.05 59.58 -33.78
N VAL A 220 35.00 58.80 -33.43
CA VAL A 220 33.99 58.36 -34.44
C VAL A 220 32.60 58.11 -33.84
N ASP A 221 31.77 59.15 -33.80
CA ASP A 221 30.34 59.13 -33.39
C ASP A 221 29.41 58.28 -34.31
N GLY A 222 29.93 57.68 -35.38
CA GLY A 222 29.15 56.83 -36.30
C GLY A 222 29.04 55.36 -35.88
N ALA A 223 29.95 54.84 -35.06
CA ALA A 223 30.05 53.40 -34.75
C ALA A 223 29.06 52.94 -33.66
N ALA A 224 28.63 53.83 -32.78
CA ALA A 224 27.73 53.52 -31.67
C ALA A 224 26.33 53.07 -32.14
N ALA A 225 25.80 53.68 -33.20
CA ALA A 225 24.46 53.35 -33.73
C ALA A 225 24.39 51.96 -34.37
N LEU A 226 25.49 51.48 -34.98
CA LEU A 226 25.56 50.13 -35.57
C LEU A 226 25.63 49.05 -34.46
N GLY A 227 26.34 49.32 -33.37
CA GLY A 227 26.41 48.41 -32.22
C GLY A 227 25.05 48.19 -31.55
N ASP A 228 24.21 49.23 -31.46
CA ASP A 228 22.86 49.13 -30.90
C ASP A 228 21.93 48.25 -31.77
N VAL A 229 22.07 48.32 -33.09
CA VAL A 229 21.30 47.50 -34.03
C VAL A 229 21.74 46.04 -33.97
N GLU A 230 23.04 45.78 -33.91
CA GLU A 230 23.60 44.43 -33.77
C GLU A 230 23.24 43.80 -32.42
N TYR A 231 23.29 44.58 -31.34
CA TYR A 231 22.86 44.12 -30.02
C TYR A 231 21.37 43.74 -30.02
N LYS A 232 20.50 44.59 -30.57
CA LYS A 232 19.07 44.28 -30.70
C LYS A 232 18.83 43.03 -31.55
N ARG A 233 19.59 42.85 -32.63
CA ARG A 233 19.52 41.66 -33.47
C ARG A 233 19.94 40.40 -32.70
N HIS A 234 21.02 40.46 -31.93
CA HIS A 234 21.47 39.34 -31.11
C HIS A 234 20.46 39.00 -30.01
N MET A 235 19.93 40.00 -29.31
CA MET A 235 18.91 39.82 -28.29
C MET A 235 17.65 39.14 -28.86
N LEU A 236 17.14 39.60 -30.01
CA LEU A 236 16.00 38.97 -30.68
C LEU A 236 16.31 37.55 -31.15
N SER A 237 17.55 37.28 -31.60
CA SER A 237 17.96 35.92 -31.97
C SER A 237 18.07 34.98 -30.78
N ALA A 238 18.51 35.48 -29.62
CA ALA A 238 18.57 34.71 -28.38
C ALA A 238 17.16 34.40 -27.87
N GLN A 239 16.27 35.39 -27.86
CA GLN A 239 14.87 35.20 -27.48
C GLN A 239 14.18 34.16 -28.38
N ARG A 240 14.40 34.20 -29.70
CA ARG A 240 13.85 33.18 -30.60
C ARG A 240 14.33 31.77 -30.25
N ARG A 241 15.61 31.58 -29.94
CA ARG A 241 16.14 30.26 -29.54
C ARG A 241 15.52 29.78 -28.24
N GLU A 242 15.33 30.67 -27.26
CA GLU A 242 14.66 30.32 -26.01
C GLU A 242 13.19 29.92 -26.24
N GLU A 243 12.48 30.62 -27.13
CA GLU A 243 11.12 30.26 -27.54
C GLU A 243 11.09 28.90 -28.25
N GLU A 244 12.06 28.62 -29.12
CA GLU A 244 12.23 27.32 -29.80
C GLU A 244 12.48 26.18 -28.80
N ASP A 245 13.42 26.36 -27.86
CA ASP A 245 13.74 25.38 -26.81
C ASP A 245 12.53 25.08 -25.92
N LEU A 246 11.77 26.12 -25.53
CA LEU A 246 10.55 25.96 -24.74
C LEU A 246 9.51 25.14 -25.50
N ILE A 247 9.31 25.41 -26.80
CA ILE A 247 8.38 24.65 -27.63
C ILE A 247 8.80 23.18 -27.69
N GLU A 248 10.09 22.88 -27.85
CA GLU A 248 10.58 21.49 -27.83
C GLU A 248 10.32 20.78 -26.50
N VAL A 249 10.59 21.45 -25.38
CA VAL A 249 10.33 20.91 -24.03
C VAL A 249 8.83 20.62 -23.86
N TYR A 250 7.96 21.54 -24.24
CA TYR A 250 6.51 21.34 -24.18
C TYR A 250 6.07 20.14 -25.04
N ARG A 251 6.56 20.04 -26.28
CA ARG A 251 6.26 18.89 -27.16
C ARG A 251 6.72 17.57 -26.53
N ARG A 252 7.88 17.54 -25.88
CA ARG A 252 8.38 16.35 -25.18
C ARG A 252 7.46 15.94 -24.03
N VAL A 253 7.03 16.90 -23.22
CA VAL A 253 6.10 16.65 -22.09
C VAL A 253 4.75 16.15 -22.60
N LEU A 254 4.20 16.77 -23.64
CA LEU A 254 2.94 16.34 -24.26
C LEU A 254 3.03 14.89 -24.79
N ARG A 255 4.11 14.55 -25.50
CA ARG A 255 4.35 13.17 -25.98
C ARG A 255 4.50 12.19 -24.82
N GLN A 256 5.18 12.58 -23.74
CA GLN A 256 5.31 11.75 -22.56
C GLN A 256 3.95 11.51 -21.90
N HIS A 257 3.11 12.53 -21.79
CA HIS A 257 1.77 12.39 -21.22
C HIS A 257 0.90 11.40 -22.00
N VAL A 258 0.90 11.49 -23.35
CA VAL A 258 0.17 10.55 -24.21
C VAL A 258 0.68 9.11 -24.04
N ARG A 259 2.00 8.93 -23.86
CA ARG A 259 2.59 7.60 -23.62
C ARG A 259 2.21 7.03 -22.25
N SER A 260 2.20 7.86 -21.22
CA SER A 260 1.91 7.44 -19.84
C SER A 260 0.41 7.22 -19.58
N TYR A 261 -0.47 7.96 -20.27
CA TYR A 261 -1.91 7.96 -20.02
C TYR A 261 -2.72 7.84 -21.31
N PRO A 262 -2.69 6.70 -22.01
CA PRO A 262 -3.33 6.54 -23.32
C PRO A 262 -4.86 6.58 -23.29
N LEU A 263 -5.49 6.38 -22.12
CA LEU A 263 -6.94 6.42 -21.94
C LEU A 263 -7.44 7.79 -21.44
N SER A 264 -6.55 8.79 -21.35
CA SER A 264 -6.93 10.13 -20.91
C SER A 264 -7.83 10.79 -21.97
N PRO A 265 -8.97 11.39 -21.59
CA PRO A 265 -9.81 12.14 -22.52
C PRO A 265 -9.09 13.35 -23.13
N LEU A 266 -7.98 13.77 -22.53
CA LEU A 266 -7.15 14.89 -23.00
C LEU A 266 -6.24 14.53 -24.18
N CYS A 267 -6.13 13.25 -24.57
CA CYS A 267 -5.22 12.83 -25.65
C CYS A 267 -5.53 13.50 -26.99
N GLU A 268 -6.81 13.73 -27.31
CA GLU A 268 -7.20 14.43 -28.55
C GLU A 268 -6.80 15.90 -28.54
N GLU A 269 -7.02 16.59 -27.41
CA GLU A 269 -6.63 17.99 -27.23
C GLU A 269 -5.11 18.15 -27.28
N ILE A 270 -4.38 17.26 -26.62
CA ILE A 270 -2.91 17.21 -26.66
C ILE A 270 -2.42 17.02 -28.10
N GLY A 271 -3.07 16.15 -28.87
CA GLY A 271 -2.75 15.96 -30.29
C GLY A 271 -2.95 17.23 -31.13
N ARG A 272 -4.03 17.99 -30.87
CA ARG A 272 -4.28 19.28 -31.54
C ARG A 272 -3.23 20.33 -31.16
N VAL A 273 -2.87 20.42 -29.87
CA VAL A 273 -1.85 21.37 -29.40
C VAL A 273 -0.47 21.02 -29.97
N ASP A 274 -0.05 19.76 -29.98
CA ASP A 274 1.22 19.37 -30.62
C ASP A 274 1.22 19.66 -32.13
N ALA A 275 0.08 19.50 -32.82
CA ALA A 275 -0.04 19.87 -34.22
C ALA A 275 0.08 21.39 -34.44
N GLN A 276 -0.49 22.22 -33.55
CA GLN A 276 -0.32 23.68 -33.59
C GLN A 276 1.13 24.09 -33.32
N LEU A 277 1.79 23.47 -32.33
CA LEU A 277 3.20 23.73 -32.02
C LEU A 277 4.11 23.37 -33.21
N ARG A 278 3.80 22.31 -33.97
CA ARG A 278 4.50 21.97 -35.22
C ARG A 278 4.32 23.00 -36.34
N GLN A 279 3.21 23.75 -36.37
CA GLN A 279 3.02 24.81 -37.36
C GLN A 279 3.88 26.03 -37.04
N LEU A 280 4.13 26.29 -35.76
CA LEU A 280 5.00 27.39 -35.31
C LEU A 280 6.48 27.09 -35.55
N LEU A 281 6.86 25.82 -35.49
CA LEU A 281 8.21 25.32 -35.77
C LEU A 281 8.15 24.20 -36.81
N PRO A 282 8.14 24.53 -38.12
CA PRO A 282 8.29 23.51 -39.15
C PRO A 282 9.66 22.86 -38.94
N GLU A 283 9.67 21.55 -38.64
CA GLU A 283 10.91 20.80 -38.49
C GLU A 283 11.70 20.96 -39.78
N SER A 284 12.93 21.48 -39.66
CA SER A 284 13.83 21.61 -40.81
C SER A 284 13.97 20.21 -41.41
N PRO A 285 13.71 20.02 -42.71
CA PRO A 285 13.93 18.74 -43.34
C PRO A 285 15.41 18.41 -43.20
N VAL A 286 15.71 17.33 -42.47
CA VAL A 286 17.04 16.74 -42.37
C VAL A 286 17.42 16.09 -43.69
#